data_AF-A0A2D5ZCY5-F1
#
_entry.id   AF-A0A2D5ZCY5-F1
#
_cell.length_a   1.000
_cell.length_b   1.000
_cell.length_c   1.000
_cell.angle_alpha   90.00
_cell.angle_beta   90.00
_cell.angle_gamma   90.00
#
_symmetry.space_group_name_H-M   'P 1'
#
loop_
_entity.id
_entity.type
_entity.pdbx_description
1 polymer ?
#
loop_
_entity_poly.entity_id
_entity_poly.type
_entity_poly.pdbx_seq_one_letter_code
_entity_poly.pdbx_strand_id
1 'polypeptide(L)'
;MTDVEEFDQYHVTTWKECVDLCRRTGLSDKYLPCSSLWSTFMIRPVLALALAFALTMTIESGRCLADEDAKKQMTLSRGKKWLRANPFWIGALTQNDDIFDVNDYKGAGMTHLLAWDPKPNMLRQSSDDGLPIHYHLHQNHGETPEQYVEHTRALMEQYPGITGVMFWDEPRIYVMPRVRDTLIALRKAFPDKLIYSNALPRGARWPAKYGFDNDNHPPDFYDTYIERFGQIVEPDVVMIDIYPLGKGGGKSGIYFENMALVRREGMKLNAPYWVFIQSFDHDGRRRRPSDSDIRFQMFAPMAMGYTGFAYFTYDPALGPGLVDGAARRTPLYYHSGRANMEVANLGQALRFLDNTGVAFVLGRQERDGKGVPNPAPRMPKGKWTWPDVEGRSALLTDVTIDAVGPDRDAMLGFFRDDDGHEYLMVTNIWHDEGMTGADCAQTFTLRFDPKVTSLTRLSRETGRPEALVVEGGVLKLRLPGGTGDLFKLGDAPFPGLDEQSTDR
;
A
#
# COMPACT_ATOMS: atom_id res chain seq x y z
N MET A 1 -16.57 39.52 -47.39
CA MET A 1 -16.25 38.18 -47.92
C MET A 1 -16.47 37.21 -46.76
N THR A 2 -17.75 36.91 -46.45
CA THR A 2 -18.56 35.78 -46.97
C THR A 2 -18.01 34.44 -46.49
N ASP A 3 -18.74 33.49 -45.91
CA ASP A 3 -20.01 33.35 -45.18
C ASP A 3 -19.85 31.95 -44.51
N VAL A 4 -20.15 31.79 -43.22
CA VAL A 4 -21.26 30.98 -42.68
C VAL A 4 -21.56 29.69 -43.48
N GLU A 5 -21.35 28.51 -42.87
CA GLU A 5 -22.41 27.49 -42.66
C GLU A 5 -21.92 26.26 -41.87
N GLU A 6 -22.79 25.79 -40.97
CA GLU A 6 -22.73 24.56 -40.17
C GLU A 6 -22.60 23.29 -41.02
N PHE A 7 -22.05 22.21 -40.45
CA PHE A 7 -22.72 20.91 -40.54
C PHE A 7 -22.41 20.04 -39.30
N ASP A 8 -23.49 19.82 -38.57
CA ASP A 8 -23.65 18.94 -37.43
C ASP A 8 -23.80 17.46 -37.90
N GLN A 9 -23.57 16.52 -36.97
CA GLN A 9 -24.05 15.12 -36.98
C GLN A 9 -23.55 14.10 -38.03
N TYR A 10 -22.79 13.10 -37.55
CA TYR A 10 -23.00 11.70 -37.96
C TYR A 10 -23.01 10.79 -36.72
N HIS A 11 -24.22 10.52 -36.22
CA HIS A 11 -24.53 9.37 -35.39
C HIS A 11 -24.59 8.12 -36.29
N VAL A 12 -23.73 7.13 -36.07
CA VAL A 12 -23.87 5.81 -36.68
C VAL A 12 -24.76 4.97 -35.77
N THR A 13 -25.96 4.61 -36.23
CA THR A 13 -26.94 3.88 -35.40
C THR A 13 -27.41 2.56 -36.00
N THR A 14 -26.94 2.12 -37.18
CA THR A 14 -27.33 0.81 -37.73
C THR A 14 -26.26 0.09 -38.57
N TRP A 15 -26.33 -1.25 -38.55
CA TRP A 15 -25.50 -2.21 -39.30
C TRP A 15 -25.44 -1.96 -40.82
N LYS A 16 -26.47 -1.31 -41.38
CA LYS A 16 -26.61 -1.10 -42.83
C LYS A 16 -25.60 -0.11 -43.39
N GLU A 17 -25.19 0.89 -42.59
CA GLU A 17 -24.22 1.93 -43.01
C GLU A 17 -22.77 1.41 -43.03
N CYS A 18 -22.43 0.44 -42.17
CA CYS A 18 -21.14 -0.28 -42.22
C CYS A 18 -20.98 -1.07 -43.52
N VAL A 19 -22.05 -1.72 -43.99
CA VAL A 19 -22.04 -2.54 -45.21
C VAL A 19 -21.85 -1.67 -46.47
N ASP A 20 -22.41 -0.46 -46.47
CA ASP A 20 -22.24 0.49 -47.58
C ASP A 20 -20.85 1.15 -47.58
N LEU A 21 -20.21 1.32 -46.42
CA LEU A 21 -18.81 1.74 -46.31
C LEU A 21 -17.84 0.68 -46.84
N CYS A 22 -18.07 -0.60 -46.51
CA CYS A 22 -17.28 -1.73 -47.03
C CYS A 22 -17.41 -1.92 -48.55
N ARG A 23 -18.57 -1.60 -49.13
CA ARG A 23 -18.75 -1.63 -50.60
C ARG A 23 -18.05 -0.48 -51.33
N ARG A 24 -17.90 0.69 -50.67
CA ARG A 24 -17.21 1.86 -51.25
C ARG A 24 -15.69 1.76 -51.18
N THR A 25 -15.13 0.94 -50.30
CA THR A 25 -13.68 0.80 -50.10
C THR A 25 -13.02 -0.33 -50.89
N GLY A 26 -13.78 -1.05 -51.73
CA GLY A 26 -13.22 -2.00 -52.71
C GLY A 26 -12.57 -3.25 -52.11
N LEU A 27 -12.90 -3.62 -50.88
CA LEU A 27 -12.46 -4.86 -50.25
C LEU A 27 -13.47 -5.98 -50.53
N SER A 28 -13.48 -6.49 -51.77
CA SER A 28 -14.07 -7.79 -52.06
C SER A 28 -13.04 -8.71 -52.72
N ASP A 29 -13.28 -10.01 -52.52
CA ASP A 29 -12.74 -11.15 -53.26
C ASP A 29 -11.54 -11.87 -52.64
N LYS A 30 -11.87 -12.76 -51.69
CA LYS A 30 -11.36 -14.14 -51.72
C LYS A 30 -12.29 -15.05 -50.91
N TYR A 31 -12.72 -16.13 -51.57
CA TYR A 31 -13.49 -17.29 -51.08
C TYR A 31 -15.02 -17.21 -51.11
N LEU A 32 -15.57 -17.52 -52.29
CA LEU A 32 -16.82 -18.27 -52.45
C LEU A 32 -16.66 -19.21 -53.66
N PRO A 33 -17.00 -20.50 -53.55
CA PRO A 33 -17.56 -21.23 -54.67
C PRO A 33 -19.01 -21.64 -54.39
N CYS A 34 -19.84 -21.44 -55.41
CA CYS A 34 -21.26 -21.76 -55.44
C CYS A 34 -21.49 -23.18 -55.98
N SER A 35 -22.45 -23.88 -55.37
CA SER A 35 -23.36 -24.92 -55.91
C SER A 35 -22.81 -26.11 -56.73
N SER A 36 -23.05 -27.34 -56.26
CA SER A 36 -24.20 -28.21 -56.69
C SER A 36 -23.94 -29.72 -56.53
N LEU A 37 -25.04 -30.46 -56.29
CA LEU A 37 -25.30 -31.89 -56.56
C LEU A 37 -25.04 -32.97 -55.47
N TRP A 38 -26.18 -33.50 -54.98
CA TRP A 38 -26.55 -34.91 -54.78
C TRP A 38 -26.01 -35.74 -53.58
N SER A 39 -26.97 -36.02 -52.69
CA SER A 39 -27.33 -37.32 -52.10
C SER A 39 -26.37 -38.05 -51.12
N THR A 40 -26.93 -38.23 -49.92
CA THR A 40 -26.83 -39.38 -48.99
C THR A 40 -25.60 -39.53 -48.08
N PHE A 41 -25.94 -39.85 -46.81
CA PHE A 41 -25.16 -40.43 -45.71
C PHE A 41 -24.43 -39.53 -44.69
N MET A 42 -24.83 -39.79 -43.44
CA MET A 42 -24.12 -39.68 -42.16
C MET A 42 -24.09 -38.35 -41.38
N ILE A 43 -25.01 -38.33 -40.41
CA ILE A 43 -24.95 -37.63 -39.13
C ILE A 43 -23.54 -37.80 -38.51
N ARG A 44 -22.66 -36.78 -38.61
CA ARG A 44 -21.53 -36.56 -37.68
C ARG A 44 -20.67 -35.26 -37.77
N PRO A 45 -21.07 -34.09 -38.34
CA PRO A 45 -20.20 -32.90 -38.28
C PRO A 45 -20.61 -31.80 -37.27
N VAL A 46 -21.74 -31.91 -36.56
CA VAL A 46 -22.25 -30.77 -35.76
C VAL A 46 -21.51 -30.58 -34.42
N LEU A 47 -21.00 -31.64 -33.79
CA LEU A 47 -20.25 -31.52 -32.53
C LEU A 47 -18.82 -30.95 -32.72
N ALA A 48 -18.16 -31.29 -33.84
CA ALA A 48 -16.79 -30.83 -34.10
C ALA A 48 -16.73 -29.33 -34.42
N LEU A 49 -17.74 -28.79 -35.12
CA LEU A 49 -17.83 -27.37 -35.41
C LEU A 49 -18.18 -26.55 -34.15
N ALA A 50 -19.04 -27.08 -33.28
CA ALA A 50 -19.40 -26.42 -32.02
C ALA A 50 -18.21 -26.39 -31.03
N LEU A 51 -17.43 -27.47 -30.94
CA LEU A 51 -16.18 -27.48 -30.15
C LEU A 51 -15.12 -26.54 -30.74
N ALA A 52 -14.96 -26.49 -32.06
CA ALA A 52 -14.01 -25.59 -32.70
C ALA A 52 -14.39 -24.12 -32.47
N PHE A 53 -15.67 -23.76 -32.58
CA PHE A 53 -16.16 -22.40 -32.29
C PHE A 53 -16.01 -22.02 -30.82
N ALA A 54 -16.34 -22.93 -29.89
CA ALA A 54 -16.18 -22.71 -28.46
C ALA A 54 -14.70 -22.54 -28.08
N LEU A 55 -13.80 -23.31 -28.71
CA LEU A 55 -12.35 -23.23 -28.49
C LEU A 55 -11.77 -21.92 -29.07
N THR A 56 -12.20 -21.49 -30.26
CA THR A 56 -11.76 -20.20 -30.82
C THR A 56 -12.29 -19.02 -30.01
N MET A 57 -13.52 -19.05 -29.51
CA MET A 57 -14.05 -17.99 -28.65
C MET A 57 -13.34 -17.94 -27.29
N THR A 58 -12.97 -19.07 -26.70
CA THR A 58 -12.16 -19.08 -25.46
C THR A 58 -10.73 -18.61 -25.67
N ILE A 59 -10.12 -18.91 -26.83
CA ILE A 59 -8.77 -18.43 -27.18
C ILE A 59 -8.80 -16.92 -27.49
N GLU A 60 -9.80 -16.42 -28.21
CA GLU A 60 -9.95 -14.99 -28.49
C GLU A 60 -10.31 -14.19 -27.23
N SER A 61 -11.20 -14.70 -26.36
CA SER A 61 -11.49 -14.06 -25.07
C SER A 61 -10.27 -14.06 -24.15
N GLY A 62 -9.51 -15.16 -24.10
CA GLY A 62 -8.27 -15.26 -23.34
C GLY A 62 -7.17 -14.32 -23.86
N ARG A 63 -7.07 -14.11 -25.18
CA ARG A 63 -6.16 -13.12 -25.77
C ARG A 63 -6.60 -11.69 -25.51
N CYS A 64 -7.90 -11.40 -25.54
CA CYS A 64 -8.42 -10.06 -25.28
C CYS A 64 -8.24 -9.66 -23.80
N LEU A 65 -8.48 -10.60 -22.87
CA LEU A 65 -8.21 -10.41 -21.44
C LEU A 65 -6.71 -10.24 -21.18
N ALA A 66 -5.86 -11.06 -21.80
CA ALA A 66 -4.40 -10.90 -21.67
C ALA A 66 -3.89 -9.56 -22.24
N ASP A 67 -4.51 -9.03 -23.30
CA ASP A 67 -4.15 -7.74 -23.90
C ASP A 67 -4.68 -6.54 -23.08
N GLU A 68 -5.81 -6.70 -22.38
CA GLU A 68 -6.29 -5.73 -21.39
C GLU A 68 -5.45 -5.75 -20.10
N ASP A 69 -5.12 -6.93 -19.57
CA ASP A 69 -4.21 -7.08 -18.42
C ASP A 69 -2.81 -6.57 -18.74
N ALA A 70 -2.31 -6.81 -19.96
CA ALA A 70 -1.04 -6.25 -20.42
C ALA A 70 -1.11 -4.72 -20.53
N LYS A 71 -2.20 -4.14 -21.05
CA LYS A 71 -2.40 -2.68 -21.06
C LYS A 71 -2.52 -2.09 -19.66
N LYS A 72 -3.22 -2.76 -18.74
CA LYS A 72 -3.35 -2.38 -17.33
C LYS A 72 -2.01 -2.45 -16.61
N GLN A 73 -1.23 -3.52 -16.81
CA GLN A 73 0.15 -3.61 -16.35
C GLN A 73 1.07 -2.56 -16.97
N MET A 74 0.85 -2.16 -18.23
CA MET A 74 1.60 -1.04 -18.85
C MET A 74 1.31 0.32 -18.17
N THR A 75 0.15 0.50 -17.53
CA THR A 75 -0.17 1.73 -16.76
C THR A 75 0.39 1.79 -15.34
N LEU A 76 0.83 0.66 -14.77
CA LEU A 76 1.38 0.65 -13.42
C LEU A 76 2.79 1.26 -13.38
N SER A 77 3.03 2.09 -12.36
CA SER A 77 4.38 2.56 -12.03
C SER A 77 5.31 1.39 -11.69
N ARG A 78 6.61 1.64 -11.75
CA ARG A 78 7.64 0.66 -11.36
C ARG A 78 7.42 0.12 -9.94
N GLY A 79 7.12 1.01 -9.00
CA GLY A 79 6.82 0.63 -7.62
C GLY A 79 5.58 -0.24 -7.47
N LYS A 80 4.47 0.09 -8.17
CA LYS A 80 3.26 -0.74 -8.12
C LYS A 80 3.46 -2.11 -8.76
N LYS A 81 4.23 -2.20 -9.85
CA LYS A 81 4.62 -3.49 -10.46
C LYS A 81 5.40 -4.34 -9.47
N TRP A 82 6.39 -3.75 -8.81
CA TRP A 82 7.18 -4.43 -7.78
C TRP A 82 6.29 -4.88 -6.62
N LEU A 83 5.45 -3.99 -6.08
CA LEU A 83 4.54 -4.30 -4.97
C LEU A 83 3.62 -5.51 -5.28
N ARG A 84 3.08 -5.58 -6.50
CA ARG A 84 2.20 -6.69 -6.93
C ARG A 84 2.95 -7.99 -7.23
N ALA A 85 4.25 -7.94 -7.46
CA ALA A 85 5.09 -9.12 -7.70
C ALA A 85 5.72 -9.69 -6.42
N ASN A 86 5.70 -8.95 -5.31
CA ASN A 86 6.42 -9.31 -4.08
C ASN A 86 5.50 -9.44 -2.86
N PRO A 87 5.91 -10.18 -1.82
CA PRO A 87 5.22 -10.16 -0.53
C PRO A 87 5.09 -8.74 0.01
N PHE A 88 4.08 -8.52 0.86
CA PHE A 88 3.91 -7.25 1.55
C PHE A 88 5.20 -6.86 2.29
N TRP A 89 5.67 -5.62 2.10
CA TRP A 89 7.01 -5.23 2.53
C TRP A 89 7.02 -4.90 4.03
N ILE A 90 7.73 -5.71 4.80
CA ILE A 90 7.94 -5.52 6.24
C ILE A 90 9.43 -5.74 6.48
N GLY A 91 10.12 -4.68 6.88
CA GLY A 91 11.54 -4.74 7.24
C GLY A 91 11.83 -3.91 8.47
N ALA A 92 13.09 -3.91 8.89
CA ALA A 92 13.56 -3.18 10.05
C ALA A 92 14.97 -2.69 9.78
N LEU A 93 15.24 -1.41 10.05
CA LEU A 93 16.60 -0.89 9.96
C LEU A 93 17.50 -1.76 10.83
N THR A 94 18.50 -2.34 10.18
CA THR A 94 19.46 -3.21 10.81
C THR A 94 20.87 -2.77 10.46
N GLN A 95 21.71 -2.53 11.46
CA GLN A 95 23.04 -1.92 11.27
C GLN A 95 24.19 -2.66 11.96
N ASN A 96 23.89 -3.69 12.75
CA ASN A 96 24.87 -4.45 13.52
C ASN A 96 25.05 -5.88 13.02
N ASP A 97 26.20 -6.14 12.40
CA ASP A 97 26.58 -7.43 11.79
C ASP A 97 26.74 -8.58 12.80
N ASP A 98 27.11 -8.25 14.03
CA ASP A 98 27.41 -9.24 15.08
C ASP A 98 26.13 -9.64 15.85
N ILE A 99 25.12 -8.77 15.85
CA ILE A 99 23.82 -8.99 16.50
C ILE A 99 22.82 -9.65 15.53
N PHE A 100 22.96 -9.40 14.23
CA PHE A 100 22.01 -9.92 13.25
C PHE A 100 22.06 -11.44 13.13
N ASP A 101 20.89 -12.05 13.29
CA ASP A 101 20.61 -13.45 13.00
C ASP A 101 19.37 -13.50 12.10
N VAL A 102 19.51 -14.13 10.93
CA VAL A 102 18.45 -14.16 9.91
C VAL A 102 17.21 -14.94 10.36
N ASN A 103 17.36 -15.96 11.21
CA ASN A 103 16.24 -16.74 11.71
C ASN A 103 15.42 -15.96 12.73
N ASP A 104 16.08 -15.24 13.63
CA ASP A 104 15.42 -14.33 14.56
C ASP A 104 14.74 -13.18 13.81
N TYR A 105 15.39 -12.62 12.79
CA TYR A 105 14.80 -11.57 11.97
C TYR A 105 13.50 -12.03 11.27
N LYS A 106 13.52 -13.20 10.64
CA LYS A 106 12.34 -13.83 10.04
C LYS A 106 11.31 -14.25 11.10
N GLY A 107 11.77 -14.69 12.27
CA GLY A 107 10.93 -15.05 13.41
C GLY A 107 10.14 -13.87 13.99
N ALA A 108 10.59 -12.63 13.76
CA ALA A 108 9.83 -11.42 14.02
C ALA A 108 8.82 -11.08 12.91
N GLY A 109 8.64 -11.93 11.89
CA GLY A 109 7.70 -11.73 10.80
C GLY A 109 8.16 -10.75 9.71
N MET A 110 9.46 -10.47 9.64
CA MET A 110 10.01 -9.61 8.59
C MET A 110 10.03 -10.35 7.25
N THR A 111 9.62 -9.67 6.18
CA THR A 111 9.60 -10.22 4.83
C THR A 111 10.83 -9.80 4.01
N HIS A 112 11.48 -8.70 4.42
CA HIS A 112 12.67 -8.16 3.77
C HIS A 112 13.66 -7.66 4.81
N LEU A 113 14.95 -7.92 4.60
CA LEU A 113 16.00 -7.23 5.34
C LEU A 113 16.11 -5.78 4.86
N LEU A 114 16.09 -4.81 5.77
CA LEU A 114 16.55 -3.45 5.50
C LEU A 114 17.96 -3.26 6.08
N ALA A 115 18.97 -3.47 5.26
CA ALA A 115 20.38 -3.36 5.63
C ALA A 115 20.82 -1.89 5.59
N TRP A 116 21.20 -1.35 6.76
CA TRP A 116 21.74 0.00 6.85
C TRP A 116 23.26 -0.01 6.66
N ASP A 117 23.71 0.55 5.54
CA ASP A 117 25.10 0.49 5.06
C ASP A 117 25.55 -0.95 4.73
N PRO A 118 26.65 -1.14 3.97
CA PRO A 118 27.07 -2.48 3.59
C PRO A 118 27.69 -3.18 4.79
N LYS A 119 27.10 -4.31 5.14
CA LYS A 119 27.40 -5.11 6.33
C LYS A 119 27.55 -6.57 5.89
N PRO A 120 28.78 -7.01 5.59
CA PRO A 120 29.02 -8.24 4.83
C PRO A 120 28.43 -9.50 5.46
N ASN A 121 28.41 -9.62 6.79
CA ASN A 121 27.87 -10.80 7.44
C ASN A 121 26.34 -10.86 7.29
N MET A 122 25.67 -9.75 7.58
CA MET A 122 24.22 -9.61 7.47
C MET A 122 23.73 -9.81 6.03
N LEU A 123 24.42 -9.20 5.05
CA LEU A 123 24.11 -9.37 3.63
C LEU A 123 24.29 -10.83 3.18
N ARG A 124 25.36 -11.49 3.63
CA ARG A 124 25.62 -12.91 3.35
C ARG A 124 24.54 -13.80 3.94
N GLN A 125 24.27 -13.68 5.24
CA GLN A 125 23.25 -14.46 5.92
C GLN A 125 21.88 -14.36 5.23
N SER A 126 21.47 -13.13 4.88
CA SER A 126 20.17 -12.92 4.22
C SER A 126 20.15 -13.47 2.79
N SER A 127 21.23 -13.29 2.03
CA SER A 127 21.33 -13.83 0.67
C SER A 127 21.35 -15.35 0.65
N ASP A 128 22.06 -15.99 1.59
CA ASP A 128 22.18 -17.45 1.70
C ASP A 128 20.85 -18.09 2.14
N ASP A 129 20.08 -17.42 3.01
CA ASP A 129 18.78 -17.88 3.50
C ASP A 129 17.60 -17.48 2.59
N GLY A 130 17.87 -16.73 1.51
CA GLY A 130 16.86 -16.28 0.55
C GLY A 130 15.91 -15.20 1.07
N LEU A 131 16.30 -14.45 2.11
CA LEU A 131 15.57 -13.28 2.58
C LEU A 131 15.89 -12.07 1.68
N PRO A 132 14.92 -11.50 0.95
CA PRO A 132 15.17 -10.37 0.07
C PRO A 132 15.73 -9.15 0.82
N ILE A 133 16.67 -8.45 0.20
CA ILE A 133 17.42 -7.36 0.84
C ILE A 133 17.09 -6.03 0.16
N HIS A 134 16.70 -5.05 0.97
CA HIS A 134 16.72 -3.65 0.63
C HIS A 134 17.95 -3.01 1.27
N TYR A 135 18.85 -2.52 0.43
CA TYR A 135 20.12 -1.94 0.85
C TYR A 135 20.02 -0.42 0.94
N HIS A 136 20.36 0.15 2.10
CA HIS A 136 20.57 1.59 2.25
C HIS A 136 21.93 1.99 1.66
N LEU A 137 21.90 2.66 0.51
CA LEU A 137 23.08 3.22 -0.13
C LEU A 137 23.35 4.62 0.42
N HIS A 138 24.32 4.70 1.34
CA HIS A 138 24.78 5.98 1.87
C HIS A 138 25.51 6.80 0.80
N GLN A 139 25.35 8.13 0.86
CA GLN A 139 26.00 9.12 0.01
C GLN A 139 27.54 9.19 0.13
N ASN A 140 28.14 8.34 0.96
CA ASN A 140 29.59 8.26 1.16
C ASN A 140 30.23 7.14 0.31
N HIS A 141 29.41 6.34 -0.38
CA HIS A 141 29.87 5.26 -1.26
C HIS A 141 30.10 5.70 -2.71
N GLY A 142 30.11 7.02 -2.96
CA GLY A 142 30.36 7.58 -4.29
C GLY A 142 30.18 9.09 -4.28
N GLU A 143 30.60 9.73 -5.36
CA GLU A 143 30.38 11.16 -5.60
C GLU A 143 29.46 11.39 -6.80
N THR A 144 29.55 10.51 -7.80
CA THR A 144 28.82 10.57 -9.07
C THR A 144 27.83 9.41 -9.21
N PRO A 145 26.75 9.56 -10.01
CA PRO A 145 25.82 8.47 -10.31
C PRO A 145 26.51 7.18 -10.78
N GLU A 146 27.57 7.29 -11.59
CA GLU A 146 28.33 6.16 -12.10
C GLU A 146 29.04 5.37 -10.99
N GLN A 147 29.64 6.08 -10.03
CA GLN A 147 30.30 5.43 -8.88
C GLN A 147 29.29 4.71 -7.99
N TYR A 148 28.11 5.30 -7.77
CA TYR A 148 27.04 4.63 -7.03
C TYR A 148 26.55 3.37 -7.74
N VAL A 149 26.36 3.42 -9.07
CA VAL A 149 26.00 2.26 -9.88
C VAL A 149 27.05 1.15 -9.76
N GLU A 150 28.34 1.49 -9.87
CA GLU A 150 29.42 0.51 -9.78
C GLU A 150 29.50 -0.13 -8.38
N HIS A 151 29.41 0.68 -7.33
CA HIS A 151 29.37 0.18 -5.96
C HIS A 151 28.18 -0.76 -5.73
N THR A 152 26.99 -0.36 -6.18
CA THR A 152 25.80 -1.22 -6.08
C THR A 152 25.95 -2.51 -6.90
N ARG A 153 26.55 -2.45 -8.09
CA ARG A 153 26.80 -3.62 -8.93
C ARG A 153 27.70 -4.62 -8.23
N ALA A 154 28.82 -4.16 -7.66
CA ALA A 154 29.75 -5.02 -6.93
C ALA A 154 29.06 -5.72 -5.74
N LEU A 155 28.20 -5.01 -5.00
CA LEU A 155 27.41 -5.62 -3.92
C LEU A 155 26.39 -6.63 -4.43
N MET A 156 25.68 -6.34 -5.52
CA MET A 156 24.69 -7.28 -6.10
C MET A 156 25.34 -8.53 -6.69
N GLU A 157 26.54 -8.43 -7.26
CA GLU A 157 27.31 -9.58 -7.72
C GLU A 157 27.75 -10.48 -6.56
N GLN A 158 28.07 -9.88 -5.42
CA GLN A 158 28.45 -10.62 -4.22
C GLN A 158 27.25 -11.16 -3.44
N TYR A 159 26.12 -10.44 -3.46
CA TYR A 159 24.91 -10.72 -2.68
C TYR A 159 23.68 -10.63 -3.60
N PRO A 160 23.37 -11.69 -4.36
CA PRO A 160 22.27 -11.69 -5.33
C PRO A 160 20.88 -11.48 -4.72
N GLY A 161 20.74 -11.59 -3.39
CA GLY A 161 19.50 -11.31 -2.65
C GLY A 161 19.09 -9.83 -2.58
N ILE A 162 19.87 -8.88 -3.10
CA ILE A 162 19.50 -7.46 -3.14
C ILE A 162 18.41 -7.20 -4.19
N THR A 163 17.20 -6.89 -3.70
CA THR A 163 15.99 -6.63 -4.50
C THR A 163 15.60 -5.15 -4.53
N GLY A 164 16.14 -4.33 -3.63
CA GLY A 164 15.88 -2.90 -3.57
C GLY A 164 17.07 -2.09 -3.07
N VAL A 165 17.10 -0.81 -3.45
CA VAL A 165 18.10 0.17 -3.01
C VAL A 165 17.39 1.43 -2.55
N MET A 166 17.58 1.76 -1.28
CA MET A 166 17.20 3.05 -0.72
C MET A 166 18.42 3.96 -0.77
N PHE A 167 18.46 4.87 -1.74
CA PHE A 167 19.53 5.85 -1.88
C PHE A 167 19.14 7.14 -1.18
N TRP A 168 20.03 7.60 -0.29
CA TRP A 168 19.91 8.87 0.44
C TRP A 168 18.74 8.89 1.43
N ASP A 169 19.07 9.07 2.70
CA ASP A 169 18.11 9.28 3.77
C ASP A 169 17.88 10.79 4.00
N GLU A 170 16.62 11.19 4.09
CA GLU A 170 16.16 12.54 4.43
C GLU A 170 16.76 13.68 3.57
N PRO A 171 16.69 13.65 2.23
CA PRO A 171 17.28 14.70 1.41
C PRO A 171 16.59 16.05 1.63
N ARG A 172 17.39 17.09 1.87
CA ARG A 172 16.93 18.48 1.83
C ARG A 172 16.70 18.92 0.39
N ILE A 173 15.88 19.96 0.18
CA ILE A 173 15.49 20.42 -1.17
C ILE A 173 16.66 20.61 -2.13
N TYR A 174 17.74 21.24 -1.67
CA TYR A 174 18.87 21.55 -2.54
C TYR A 174 19.70 20.33 -2.97
N VAL A 175 19.57 19.17 -2.30
CA VAL A 175 20.23 17.92 -2.73
C VAL A 175 19.32 17.01 -3.56
N MET A 176 18.00 17.23 -3.57
CA MET A 176 17.04 16.39 -4.30
C MET A 176 17.39 16.19 -5.80
N PRO A 177 17.88 17.19 -6.56
CA PRO A 177 18.30 16.96 -7.95
C PRO A 177 19.40 15.91 -8.10
N ARG A 178 20.39 15.89 -7.18
CA ARG A 178 21.45 14.86 -7.17
C ARG A 178 20.88 13.48 -6.85
N VAL A 179 19.92 13.42 -5.92
CA VAL A 179 19.22 12.18 -5.59
C VAL A 179 18.49 11.66 -6.83
N ARG A 180 17.71 12.51 -7.52
CA ARG A 180 17.01 12.16 -8.76
C ARG A 180 17.96 11.59 -9.81
N ASP A 181 19.04 12.29 -10.10
CA ASP A 181 19.96 11.89 -11.17
C ASP A 181 20.62 10.53 -10.85
N THR A 182 20.89 10.26 -9.57
CA THR A 182 21.38 8.95 -9.12
C THR A 182 20.31 7.86 -9.20
N LEU A 183 19.06 8.15 -8.80
CA LEU A 183 17.93 7.22 -8.95
C LEU A 183 17.70 6.85 -10.43
N ILE A 184 17.82 7.81 -11.35
CA ILE A 184 17.74 7.56 -12.80
C ILE A 184 18.84 6.59 -13.24
N ALA A 185 20.09 6.84 -12.84
CA ALA A 185 21.22 5.98 -13.19
C ALA A 185 21.06 4.56 -12.63
N LEU A 186 20.67 4.43 -11.35
CA LEU A 186 20.41 3.14 -10.70
C LEU A 186 19.27 2.38 -11.38
N ARG A 187 18.13 3.02 -11.69
CA ARG A 187 17.01 2.36 -12.38
C ARG A 187 17.39 1.91 -13.79
N LYS A 188 18.22 2.68 -14.50
CA LYS A 188 18.75 2.30 -15.82
C LYS A 188 19.68 1.10 -15.73
N ALA A 189 20.55 1.05 -14.72
CA ALA A 189 21.50 -0.04 -14.52
C ALA A 189 20.84 -1.33 -13.99
N PHE A 190 19.78 -1.19 -13.20
CA PHE A 190 19.11 -2.27 -12.47
C PHE A 190 17.59 -2.24 -12.73
N PRO A 191 17.12 -2.54 -13.95
CA PRO A 191 15.73 -2.35 -14.38
C PRO A 191 14.71 -3.30 -13.70
N ASP A 192 15.14 -4.18 -12.82
CA ASP A 192 14.31 -5.11 -12.05
C ASP A 192 14.28 -4.82 -10.53
N LYS A 193 15.06 -3.85 -10.04
CA LYS A 193 15.21 -3.54 -8.60
C LYS A 193 14.38 -2.34 -8.15
N LEU A 194 13.86 -2.34 -6.94
CA LEU A 194 13.15 -1.16 -6.43
C LEU A 194 14.14 -0.06 -6.02
N ILE A 195 14.05 1.15 -6.59
CA ILE A 195 14.98 2.25 -6.27
C ILE A 195 14.19 3.45 -5.71
N TYR A 196 14.52 3.87 -4.49
CA TYR A 196 13.78 4.92 -3.78
C TYR A 196 14.67 5.69 -2.80
N SER A 197 14.10 6.69 -2.14
CA SER A 197 14.73 7.51 -1.09
C SER A 197 13.72 7.69 0.06
N ASN A 198 14.21 7.94 1.27
CA ASN A 198 13.36 8.23 2.43
C ASN A 198 13.28 9.75 2.65
N ALA A 199 12.09 10.33 2.67
CA ALA A 199 11.89 11.76 2.87
C ALA A 199 11.86 12.16 4.35
N LEU A 200 12.18 13.42 4.63
CA LEU A 200 12.02 13.98 5.97
C LEU A 200 10.54 13.93 6.42
N PRO A 201 10.26 13.62 7.69
CA PRO A 201 8.92 13.68 8.23
C PRO A 201 8.58 15.08 8.72
N ARG A 202 7.29 15.35 8.92
CA ARG A 202 6.85 16.53 9.68
C ARG A 202 7.27 16.39 11.14
N GLY A 203 7.96 17.38 11.67
CA GLY A 203 8.31 17.40 13.09
C GLY A 203 9.28 18.52 13.49
N ALA A 204 10.15 18.93 12.57
CA ALA A 204 11.00 20.09 12.80
C ALA A 204 10.18 21.39 12.68
N ARG A 205 10.38 22.31 13.63
CA ARG A 205 9.75 23.63 13.64
C ARG A 205 10.45 24.65 12.73
N TRP A 206 11.66 24.33 12.29
CA TRP A 206 12.54 25.24 11.56
C TRP A 206 12.60 24.85 10.08
N PRO A 207 12.17 25.72 9.16
CA PRO A 207 12.18 25.46 7.71
C PRO A 207 13.54 25.03 7.16
N ALA A 208 14.64 25.51 7.76
CA ALA A 208 16.01 25.13 7.38
C ALA A 208 16.30 23.62 7.46
N LYS A 209 15.62 22.84 8.32
CA LYS A 209 15.78 21.37 8.35
C LYS A 209 15.36 20.73 7.02
N TYR A 210 14.41 21.34 6.32
CA TYR A 210 13.90 20.90 5.02
C TYR A 210 14.62 21.57 3.83
N GLY A 211 15.51 22.53 4.10
CA GLY A 211 16.28 23.26 3.09
C GLY A 211 15.61 24.55 2.59
N PHE A 212 14.69 25.14 3.36
CA PHE A 212 14.17 26.49 3.12
C PHE A 212 14.94 27.54 3.94
N ASP A 213 14.82 28.80 3.52
CA ASP A 213 15.22 29.95 4.33
C ASP A 213 14.30 30.09 5.56
N ASN A 214 14.82 30.56 6.70
CA ASN A 214 14.03 30.68 7.93
C ASN A 214 13.10 31.90 7.94
N ASP A 215 13.43 32.94 7.18
CA ASP A 215 12.69 34.20 7.16
C ASP A 215 11.79 34.30 5.92
N ASN A 216 12.16 33.60 4.83
CA ASN A 216 11.45 33.60 3.56
C ASN A 216 11.12 32.17 3.08
N HIS A 217 10.04 31.60 3.62
CA HIS A 217 9.55 30.26 3.26
C HIS A 217 8.03 30.22 3.08
N PRO A 218 7.50 29.18 2.41
CA PRO A 218 6.06 28.95 2.33
C PRO A 218 5.44 28.79 3.73
N PRO A 219 4.21 29.28 3.98
CA PRO A 219 3.54 29.14 5.27
C PRO A 219 3.41 27.68 5.74
N ASP A 220 3.08 26.75 4.83
CA ASP A 220 3.20 25.31 5.08
C ASP A 220 4.39 24.73 4.32
N PHE A 221 5.59 25.01 4.85
CA PHE A 221 6.84 24.54 4.27
C PHE A 221 6.94 23.01 4.25
N TYR A 222 6.27 22.29 5.14
CA TYR A 222 6.33 20.82 5.12
C TYR A 222 5.52 20.25 3.96
N ASP A 223 4.30 20.75 3.76
CA ASP A 223 3.48 20.40 2.59
C ASP A 223 4.26 20.67 1.29
N THR A 224 4.90 21.83 1.19
CA THR A 224 5.75 22.18 0.04
C THR A 224 6.98 21.27 -0.08
N TYR A 225 7.59 20.87 1.04
CA TYR A 225 8.74 19.96 1.04
C TYR A 225 8.38 18.60 0.46
N ILE A 226 7.30 17.97 0.93
CA ILE A 226 6.95 16.62 0.50
C ILE A 226 6.44 16.59 -0.95
N GLU A 227 5.74 17.64 -1.39
CA GLU A 227 5.41 17.84 -2.81
C GLU A 227 6.69 17.92 -3.67
N ARG A 228 7.66 18.74 -3.27
CA ARG A 228 8.95 18.85 -3.99
C ARG A 228 9.75 17.55 -3.96
N PHE A 229 9.72 16.82 -2.85
CA PHE A 229 10.33 15.50 -2.78
C PHE A 229 9.74 14.58 -3.85
N GLY A 230 8.41 14.48 -3.92
CA GLY A 230 7.73 13.66 -4.94
C GLY A 230 8.06 14.09 -6.37
N GLN A 231 7.96 15.39 -6.67
CA GLN A 231 8.16 15.95 -8.02
C GLN A 231 9.61 15.94 -8.50
N ILE A 232 10.58 16.13 -7.58
CA ILE A 232 12.00 16.20 -7.96
C ILE A 232 12.62 14.82 -7.87
N VAL A 233 12.41 14.06 -6.80
CA VAL A 233 13.11 12.79 -6.58
C VAL A 233 12.52 11.67 -7.44
N GLU A 234 11.20 11.70 -7.70
CA GLU A 234 10.45 10.68 -8.46
C GLU A 234 10.80 9.22 -8.05
N PRO A 235 10.73 8.89 -6.74
CA PRO A 235 11.12 7.58 -6.26
C PRO A 235 10.12 6.50 -6.65
N ASP A 236 10.55 5.23 -6.72
CA ASP A 236 9.64 4.12 -6.96
C ASP A 236 8.67 3.91 -5.79
N VAL A 237 9.00 4.42 -4.59
CA VAL A 237 8.18 4.41 -3.37
C VAL A 237 8.30 5.77 -2.69
N VAL A 238 7.17 6.34 -2.23
CA VAL A 238 7.22 7.51 -1.34
C VAL A 238 7.30 7.02 0.11
N MET A 239 8.44 7.26 0.77
CA MET A 239 8.69 6.78 2.14
C MET A 239 9.05 7.93 3.07
N ILE A 240 8.63 7.83 4.34
CA ILE A 240 9.02 8.73 5.44
C ILE A 240 9.19 7.94 6.73
N ASP A 241 9.77 8.56 7.76
CA ASP A 241 9.83 8.02 9.11
C ASP A 241 9.01 8.82 10.13
N ILE A 242 7.96 8.23 10.71
CA ILE A 242 7.18 8.93 11.73
C ILE A 242 7.16 8.15 13.03
N TYR A 243 7.75 8.76 14.07
CA TYR A 243 7.76 8.21 15.43
C TYR A 243 6.81 9.00 16.33
N PRO A 244 5.53 8.61 16.44
CA PRO A 244 4.52 9.44 17.06
C PRO A 244 4.44 9.31 18.58
N LEU A 245 5.11 8.33 19.20
CA LEU A 245 4.86 7.97 20.60
C LEU A 245 5.84 8.69 21.53
N GLY A 246 5.34 9.74 22.19
CA GLY A 246 6.07 10.53 23.19
C GLY A 246 5.92 9.96 24.61
N LYS A 247 6.27 10.76 25.62
CA LYS A 247 6.00 10.43 27.03
C LYS A 247 4.50 10.55 27.35
N GLY A 248 3.98 9.66 28.20
CA GLY A 248 2.69 9.82 28.86
C GLY A 248 1.48 9.40 28.01
N GLY A 249 1.61 8.29 27.29
CA GLY A 249 0.52 7.74 26.46
C GLY A 249 0.26 8.47 25.14
N GLY A 250 -0.69 7.94 24.37
CA GLY A 250 -1.18 8.52 23.12
C GLY A 250 -0.12 8.69 22.01
N LYS A 251 -0.35 9.68 21.14
CA LYS A 251 0.43 9.95 19.92
C LYS A 251 0.55 11.45 19.61
N SER A 252 1.54 11.80 18.80
CA SER A 252 1.72 13.16 18.27
C SER A 252 0.51 13.62 17.45
N GLY A 253 0.04 14.86 17.71
CA GLY A 253 -1.10 15.45 17.01
C GLY A 253 -0.91 15.70 15.51
N ILE A 254 0.33 15.66 15.01
CA ILE A 254 0.65 15.82 13.58
C ILE A 254 0.77 14.49 12.82
N TYR A 255 0.56 13.34 13.49
CA TYR A 255 0.79 12.02 12.91
C TYR A 255 -0.05 11.76 11.65
N PHE A 256 -1.37 11.92 11.75
CA PHE A 256 -2.27 11.67 10.62
C PHE A 256 -2.12 12.69 9.49
N GLU A 257 -1.82 13.94 9.83
CA GLU A 257 -1.55 14.97 8.83
C GLU A 257 -0.35 14.61 7.96
N ASN A 258 0.72 14.14 8.59
CA ASN A 258 1.93 13.73 7.89
C ASN A 258 1.66 12.55 6.95
N MET A 259 0.94 11.52 7.42
CA MET A 259 0.56 10.38 6.59
C MET A 259 -0.38 10.77 5.43
N ALA A 260 -1.31 11.70 5.66
CA ALA A 260 -2.22 12.18 4.62
C ALA A 260 -1.47 12.91 3.49
N LEU A 261 -0.44 13.69 3.82
CA LEU A 261 0.39 14.37 2.83
C LEU A 261 1.20 13.38 1.99
N VAL A 262 1.80 12.36 2.61
CA VAL A 262 2.53 11.31 1.89
C VAL A 262 1.60 10.46 1.01
N ARG A 263 0.43 10.07 1.53
CA ARG A 263 -0.61 9.41 0.73
C ARG A 263 -0.95 10.22 -0.52
N ARG A 264 -1.15 11.54 -0.38
CA ARG A 264 -1.47 12.43 -1.50
C ARG A 264 -0.37 12.40 -2.57
N GLU A 265 0.90 12.48 -2.18
CA GLU A 265 2.01 12.44 -3.15
C GLU A 265 2.19 11.06 -3.78
N GLY A 266 2.05 9.98 -3.00
CA GLY A 266 2.07 8.60 -3.53
C GLY A 266 0.98 8.39 -4.57
N MET A 267 -0.24 8.86 -4.31
CA MET A 267 -1.34 8.80 -5.28
C MET A 267 -1.07 9.61 -6.55
N LYS A 268 -0.55 10.85 -6.43
CA LYS A 268 -0.20 11.69 -7.59
C LYS A 268 0.85 11.03 -8.48
N LEU A 269 1.84 10.36 -7.88
CA LEU A 269 2.91 9.66 -8.58
C LEU A 269 2.52 8.24 -9.06
N ASN A 270 1.31 7.78 -8.72
CA ASN A 270 0.91 6.38 -8.89
C ASN A 270 1.91 5.40 -8.24
N ALA A 271 2.54 5.78 -7.13
CA ALA A 271 3.56 5.01 -6.43
C ALA A 271 3.02 4.43 -5.11
N PRO A 272 3.50 3.26 -4.67
CA PRO A 272 3.28 2.82 -3.30
C PRO A 272 3.92 3.80 -2.31
N TYR A 273 3.40 3.82 -1.09
CA TYR A 273 3.91 4.66 -0.02
C TYR A 273 4.08 3.86 1.27
N TRP A 274 5.23 4.04 1.91
CA TRP A 274 5.73 3.27 3.05
C TRP A 274 6.08 4.19 4.22
N VAL A 275 6.22 3.62 5.41
CA VAL A 275 6.53 4.39 6.62
C VAL A 275 7.46 3.64 7.55
N PHE A 276 8.43 4.34 8.16
CA PHE A 276 9.07 3.82 9.37
C PHE A 276 8.16 4.01 10.58
N ILE A 277 8.05 2.96 11.39
CA ILE A 277 7.33 2.93 12.66
C ILE A 277 8.30 2.89 13.83
N GLN A 278 7.88 3.44 14.96
CA GLN A 278 8.67 3.47 16.19
C GLN A 278 8.71 2.08 16.83
N SER A 279 9.91 1.55 17.05
CA SER A 279 10.16 0.31 17.79
C SER A 279 11.48 0.34 18.53
N PHE A 280 11.63 1.35 19.38
CA PHE A 280 12.79 1.50 20.24
C PHE A 280 12.37 2.04 21.61
N ASP A 281 13.24 1.83 22.59
CA ASP A 281 13.21 2.51 23.87
C ASP A 281 14.32 3.57 23.91
N HIS A 282 13.99 4.84 24.15
CA HIS A 282 14.97 5.94 24.20
C HIS A 282 14.92 6.61 25.57
N ASP A 283 15.15 5.82 26.62
CA ASP A 283 15.28 6.25 28.01
C ASP A 283 14.16 7.21 28.43
N GLY A 284 12.93 6.84 28.05
CA GLY A 284 11.74 7.62 28.29
C GLY A 284 11.58 8.87 27.42
N ARG A 285 12.58 9.41 26.70
CA ARG A 285 12.36 10.54 25.75
C ARG A 285 11.33 10.18 24.69
N ARG A 286 11.39 8.93 24.23
CA ARG A 286 10.35 8.23 23.49
C ARG A 286 10.02 6.97 24.26
N ARG A 287 8.74 6.74 24.53
CA ARG A 287 8.33 5.55 25.25
C ARG A 287 8.46 4.32 24.36
N ARG A 288 8.78 3.18 24.97
CA ARG A 288 8.73 1.89 24.29
C ARG A 288 7.28 1.63 23.85
N PRO A 289 7.02 1.32 22.56
CA PRO A 289 5.69 0.93 22.12
C PRO A 289 5.16 -0.30 22.88
N SER A 290 3.88 -0.26 23.22
CA SER A 290 3.10 -1.41 23.69
C SER A 290 2.64 -2.26 22.50
N ASP A 291 1.97 -3.38 22.78
CA ASP A 291 1.32 -4.20 21.74
C ASP A 291 0.27 -3.39 20.95
N SER A 292 -0.57 -2.62 21.64
CA SER A 292 -1.60 -1.79 20.98
C SER A 292 -0.98 -0.68 20.13
N ASP A 293 0.18 -0.14 20.53
CA ASP A 293 0.90 0.87 19.75
C ASP A 293 1.51 0.31 18.47
N ILE A 294 2.15 -0.87 18.53
CA ILE A 294 2.73 -1.50 17.34
C ILE A 294 1.61 -1.78 16.33
N ARG A 295 0.48 -2.32 16.79
CA ARG A 295 -0.70 -2.53 15.94
C ARG A 295 -1.16 -1.21 15.33
N PHE A 296 -1.37 -0.17 16.16
CA PHE A 296 -1.83 1.14 15.70
C PHE A 296 -0.93 1.72 14.62
N GLN A 297 0.40 1.65 14.81
CA GLN A 297 1.38 2.16 13.86
C GLN A 297 1.38 1.41 12.52
N MET A 298 0.76 0.23 12.42
CA MET A 298 0.68 -0.53 11.17
C MET A 298 -0.73 -0.46 10.54
N PHE A 299 -1.78 -0.78 11.30
CA PHE A 299 -3.13 -0.86 10.74
C PHE A 299 -3.73 0.52 10.42
N ALA A 300 -3.35 1.58 11.14
CA ALA A 300 -3.79 2.92 10.79
C ALA A 300 -3.23 3.36 9.41
N PRO A 301 -1.92 3.27 9.13
CA PRO A 301 -1.43 3.49 7.77
C PRO A 301 -2.05 2.56 6.73
N MET A 302 -2.31 1.27 7.03
CA MET A 302 -2.96 0.36 6.07
C MET A 302 -4.34 0.86 5.66
N ALA A 303 -5.15 1.37 6.58
CA ALA A 303 -6.46 1.97 6.25
C ALA A 303 -6.31 3.27 5.43
N MET A 304 -5.14 3.92 5.48
CA MET A 304 -4.79 5.04 4.59
C MET A 304 -4.15 4.59 3.26
N GLY A 305 -3.97 3.27 3.05
CA GLY A 305 -3.42 2.64 1.85
C GLY A 305 -1.90 2.45 1.82
N TYR A 306 -1.23 2.56 2.96
CA TYR A 306 0.20 2.24 3.05
C TYR A 306 0.42 0.74 2.81
N THR A 307 1.47 0.44 2.06
CA THR A 307 1.75 -0.92 1.55
C THR A 307 3.11 -1.47 2.00
N GLY A 308 3.72 -0.85 3.00
CA GLY A 308 4.99 -1.31 3.54
C GLY A 308 5.43 -0.57 4.81
N PHE A 309 6.14 -1.30 5.67
CA PHE A 309 6.57 -0.85 6.98
C PHE A 309 8.04 -1.13 7.22
N ALA A 310 8.73 -0.13 7.76
CA ALA A 310 10.07 -0.29 8.30
C ALA A 310 10.08 -0.06 9.80
N TYR A 311 10.64 -0.97 10.59
CA TYR A 311 10.86 -0.73 12.00
C TYR A 311 12.13 0.11 12.19
N PHE A 312 12.03 1.19 12.95
CA PHE A 312 13.20 1.81 13.55
C PHE A 312 13.19 1.40 15.03
N THR A 313 13.94 0.40 15.49
CA THR A 313 14.92 -0.43 14.76
C THR A 313 14.88 -1.90 15.16
N TYR A 314 15.55 -2.77 14.38
CA TYR A 314 15.77 -4.17 14.78
C TYR A 314 16.76 -4.27 15.94
N ASP A 315 18.01 -3.89 15.70
CA ASP A 315 19.09 -3.82 16.69
C ASP A 315 19.21 -2.42 17.29
N PRO A 316 19.99 -2.22 18.37
CA PRO A 316 20.08 -0.91 19.02
C PRO A 316 20.61 0.20 18.10
N ALA A 317 19.82 1.27 17.95
CA ALA A 317 20.25 2.49 17.25
C ALA A 317 20.15 3.75 18.12
N LEU A 318 18.96 4.06 18.64
CA LEU A 318 18.75 5.09 19.67
C LEU A 318 18.55 4.52 21.08
N GLY A 319 18.59 3.19 21.17
CA GLY A 319 18.35 2.37 22.35
C GLY A 319 17.82 0.99 21.91
N PRO A 320 17.47 0.08 22.83
CA PRO A 320 17.05 -1.28 22.48
C PRO A 320 15.88 -1.31 21.51
N GLY A 321 16.03 -2.06 20.41
CA GLY A 321 15.03 -2.27 19.39
C GLY A 321 14.20 -3.53 19.64
N LEU A 322 13.91 -4.28 18.58
CA LEU A 322 13.37 -5.63 18.69
C LEU A 322 14.34 -6.56 19.44
N VAL A 323 15.64 -6.37 19.27
CA VAL A 323 16.68 -7.00 20.07
C VAL A 323 17.52 -5.95 20.81
N ASP A 324 18.11 -6.35 21.94
CA ASP A 324 19.03 -5.51 22.70
C ASP A 324 20.50 -5.69 22.28
N GLY A 325 21.41 -4.96 22.93
CA GLY A 325 22.85 -4.99 22.61
C GLY A 325 23.55 -6.31 22.92
N ALA A 326 22.87 -7.25 23.58
CA ALA A 326 23.34 -8.61 23.82
C ALA A 326 22.63 -9.65 22.92
N ALA A 327 22.02 -9.19 21.83
CA ALA A 327 21.20 -9.97 20.90
C ALA A 327 20.03 -10.70 21.56
N ARG A 328 19.51 -10.21 22.69
CA ARG A 328 18.33 -10.78 23.34
C ARG A 328 17.09 -10.09 22.83
N ARG A 329 16.08 -10.89 22.49
CA ARG A 329 14.74 -10.41 22.11
C ARG A 329 14.13 -9.57 23.24
N THR A 330 13.66 -8.37 22.91
CA THR A 330 12.90 -7.51 23.82
C THR A 330 11.40 -7.81 23.69
N PRO A 331 10.52 -7.24 24.54
CA PRO A 331 9.07 -7.36 24.32
C PRO A 331 8.61 -6.90 22.92
N LEU A 332 9.30 -5.93 22.31
CA LEU A 332 8.99 -5.43 20.97
C LEU A 332 9.06 -6.54 19.92
N TYR A 333 10.02 -7.46 20.04
CA TYR A 333 10.12 -8.62 19.13
C TYR A 333 8.80 -9.39 19.04
N TYR A 334 8.19 -9.69 20.18
CA TYR A 334 6.97 -10.50 20.24
C TYR A 334 5.73 -9.70 19.84
N HIS A 335 5.65 -8.41 20.19
CA HIS A 335 4.58 -7.53 19.74
C HIS A 335 4.60 -7.39 18.21
N SER A 336 5.77 -7.10 17.64
CA SER A 336 5.99 -6.99 16.20
C SER A 336 5.70 -8.30 15.48
N GLY A 337 6.20 -9.45 15.97
CA GLY A 337 5.96 -10.74 15.32
C GLY A 337 4.47 -11.07 15.14
N ARG A 338 3.64 -10.82 16.15
CA ARG A 338 2.18 -11.02 16.04
C ARG A 338 1.54 -10.05 15.05
N ALA A 339 1.86 -8.77 15.14
CA ALA A 339 1.29 -7.75 14.26
C ALA A 339 1.74 -7.97 12.79
N ASN A 340 2.99 -8.32 12.56
CA ASN A 340 3.56 -8.58 11.23
C ASN A 340 2.87 -9.73 10.51
N MET A 341 2.58 -10.84 11.20
CA MET A 341 1.83 -11.95 10.62
C MET A 341 0.43 -11.51 10.17
N GLU A 342 -0.26 -10.74 11.01
CA GLU A 342 -1.61 -10.26 10.70
C GLU A 342 -1.61 -9.27 9.52
N VAL A 343 -0.62 -8.36 9.50
CA VAL A 343 -0.42 -7.39 8.42
C VAL A 343 -0.04 -8.10 7.12
N ALA A 344 0.84 -9.10 7.16
CA ALA A 344 1.21 -9.87 5.99
C ALA A 344 0.00 -10.61 5.39
N ASN A 345 -0.85 -11.20 6.23
CA ASN A 345 -2.07 -11.87 5.81
C ASN A 345 -3.03 -10.94 5.05
N LEU A 346 -3.29 -9.75 5.60
CA LEU A 346 -4.12 -8.74 4.93
C LEU A 346 -3.42 -8.13 3.70
N GLY A 347 -2.10 -7.98 3.78
CA GLY A 347 -1.24 -7.41 2.75
C GLY A 347 -1.26 -8.18 1.42
N GLN A 348 -1.59 -9.48 1.46
CA GLN A 348 -1.78 -10.30 0.26
C GLN A 348 -2.76 -9.67 -0.73
N ALA A 349 -3.88 -9.15 -0.22
CA ALA A 349 -4.89 -8.46 -1.02
C ALA A 349 -4.65 -6.95 -1.09
N LEU A 350 -4.28 -6.30 0.02
CA LEU A 350 -4.14 -4.84 0.10
C LEU A 350 -3.17 -4.28 -0.96
N ARG A 351 -2.14 -5.04 -1.34
CA ARG A 351 -1.17 -4.67 -2.38
C ARG A 351 -1.75 -4.52 -3.80
N PHE A 352 -2.98 -4.98 -4.02
CA PHE A 352 -3.73 -4.85 -5.27
C PHE A 352 -4.83 -3.79 -5.21
N LEU A 353 -5.04 -3.16 -4.06
CA LEU A 353 -6.12 -2.21 -3.84
C LEU A 353 -5.63 -0.77 -3.92
N ASP A 354 -6.40 0.09 -4.59
CA ASP A 354 -6.21 1.52 -4.58
C ASP A 354 -7.08 2.18 -3.52
N ASN A 355 -6.47 2.97 -2.64
CA ASN A 355 -7.19 3.69 -1.59
C ASN A 355 -7.96 4.88 -2.20
N THR A 356 -9.29 4.86 -2.11
CA THR A 356 -10.17 5.88 -2.67
C THR A 356 -10.55 6.95 -1.65
N GLY A 357 -10.57 6.61 -0.35
CA GLY A 357 -10.97 7.53 0.70
C GLY A 357 -10.55 7.09 2.09
N VAL A 358 -10.52 8.04 3.03
CA VAL A 358 -10.21 7.81 4.44
C VAL A 358 -11.20 8.62 5.29
N ALA A 359 -11.75 8.01 6.34
CA ALA A 359 -12.63 8.69 7.29
C ALA A 359 -12.28 8.39 8.74
N PHE A 360 -12.27 9.41 9.58
CA PHE A 360 -12.32 9.27 11.03
C PHE A 360 -13.78 9.20 11.49
N VAL A 361 -14.10 8.15 12.24
CA VAL A 361 -15.35 8.06 13.01
C VAL A 361 -15.02 8.49 14.42
N LEU A 362 -15.50 9.68 14.80
CA LEU A 362 -15.21 10.24 16.11
C LEU A 362 -16.12 9.59 17.15
N GLY A 363 -15.50 8.98 18.16
CA GLY A 363 -16.17 8.50 19.35
C GLY A 363 -16.68 9.66 20.22
N ARG A 364 -17.14 9.32 21.42
CA ARG A 364 -17.62 10.29 22.40
C ARG A 364 -16.81 10.18 23.67
N GLN A 365 -16.57 11.31 24.32
CA GLN A 365 -16.00 11.41 25.65
C GLN A 365 -16.91 12.21 26.58
N GLU A 366 -16.78 11.98 27.88
CA GLU A 366 -17.43 12.82 28.87
C GLU A 366 -16.59 14.07 29.13
N ARG A 367 -17.22 15.25 29.04
CA ARG A 367 -16.63 16.53 29.42
C ARG A 367 -17.69 17.35 30.13
N ASP A 368 -17.38 17.80 31.35
CA ASP A 368 -18.28 18.61 32.19
C ASP A 368 -19.68 17.97 32.36
N GLY A 369 -19.72 16.63 32.55
CA GLY A 369 -20.96 15.86 32.71
C GLY A 369 -21.78 15.67 31.42
N LYS A 370 -21.24 16.05 30.25
CA LYS A 370 -21.90 15.89 28.95
C LYS A 370 -21.06 15.03 28.02
N GLY A 371 -21.71 14.12 27.31
CA GLY A 371 -21.06 13.39 26.21
C GLY A 371 -20.84 14.31 25.02
N VAL A 372 -19.58 14.56 24.65
CA VAL A 372 -19.18 15.36 23.48
C VAL A 372 -18.38 14.48 22.51
N PRO A 373 -18.38 14.77 21.19
CA PRO A 373 -17.48 14.09 20.26
C PRO A 373 -16.02 14.25 20.66
N ASN A 374 -15.20 13.24 20.36
CA ASN A 374 -13.76 13.37 20.44
C ASN A 374 -13.26 14.43 19.45
N PRO A 375 -12.13 15.10 19.72
CA PRO A 375 -11.59 16.11 18.81
C PRO A 375 -11.16 15.47 17.49
N ALA A 376 -11.52 16.07 16.37
CA ALA A 376 -11.03 15.63 15.07
C ALA A 376 -9.49 15.74 15.02
N PRO A 377 -8.79 14.77 14.40
CA PRO A 377 -7.35 14.87 14.24
C PRO A 377 -6.98 16.05 13.34
N ARG A 378 -5.77 16.56 13.51
CA ARG A 378 -5.22 17.55 12.58
C ARG A 378 -4.98 16.87 11.23
N MET A 379 -5.53 17.47 10.17
CA MET A 379 -5.46 16.96 8.80
C MET A 379 -5.16 18.10 7.81
N PRO A 380 -4.62 17.81 6.62
CA PRO A 380 -4.54 18.78 5.53
C PRO A 380 -5.94 19.23 5.11
N LYS A 381 -6.03 20.33 4.35
CA LYS A 381 -7.30 20.85 3.83
C LYS A 381 -8.08 19.75 3.11
N GLY A 382 -9.33 19.54 3.51
CA GLY A 382 -10.21 18.50 2.98
C GLY A 382 -11.22 18.04 4.04
N LYS A 383 -12.07 17.10 3.65
CA LYS A 383 -13.03 16.46 4.57
C LYS A 383 -12.52 15.08 4.94
N TRP A 384 -12.34 14.86 6.24
CA TRP A 384 -11.72 13.63 6.79
C TRP A 384 -12.58 12.94 7.83
N THR A 385 -13.71 13.53 8.21
CA THR A 385 -14.59 12.99 9.26
C THR A 385 -15.83 12.38 8.62
N TRP A 386 -16.20 11.18 9.07
CA TRP A 386 -17.43 10.50 8.65
C TRP A 386 -18.68 11.35 8.98
N PRO A 387 -19.72 11.38 8.12
CA PRO A 387 -19.84 10.71 6.82
C PRO A 387 -19.38 11.55 5.62
N ASP A 388 -18.89 12.76 5.86
CA ASP A 388 -18.69 13.78 4.83
C ASP A 388 -17.38 13.62 4.04
N VAL A 389 -16.86 12.41 3.88
CA VAL A 389 -15.60 12.17 3.15
C VAL A 389 -15.83 11.85 1.67
N GLU A 390 -14.84 12.18 0.85
CA GLU A 390 -14.80 11.79 -0.56
C GLU A 390 -14.31 10.34 -0.73
N GLY A 391 -14.70 9.71 -1.84
CA GLY A 391 -14.23 8.36 -2.20
C GLY A 391 -14.73 7.23 -1.30
N ARG A 392 -15.69 7.48 -0.40
CA ARG A 392 -16.38 6.44 0.38
C ARG A 392 -17.31 5.60 -0.48
N SER A 393 -17.55 4.37 -0.05
CA SER A 393 -18.64 3.56 -0.60
C SER A 393 -20.00 4.18 -0.22
N ALA A 394 -20.93 4.19 -1.17
CA ALA A 394 -22.33 4.54 -0.91
C ALA A 394 -23.07 3.45 -0.14
N LEU A 395 -22.52 2.23 -0.09
CA LEU A 395 -23.12 1.07 0.56
C LEU A 395 -23.01 1.12 2.08
N LEU A 396 -22.00 1.78 2.64
CA LEU A 396 -21.90 2.05 4.07
C LEU A 396 -22.70 3.32 4.38
N THR A 397 -23.72 3.19 5.23
CA THR A 397 -24.68 4.27 5.51
C THR A 397 -24.47 4.89 6.88
N ASP A 398 -23.98 4.13 7.86
CA ASP A 398 -23.68 4.63 9.20
C ASP A 398 -22.60 3.79 9.90
N VAL A 399 -21.88 4.42 10.83
CA VAL A 399 -20.90 3.76 11.70
C VAL A 399 -20.98 4.38 13.08
N THR A 400 -21.18 3.55 14.09
CA THR A 400 -21.16 3.97 15.50
C THR A 400 -20.14 3.17 16.31
N ILE A 401 -19.61 3.81 17.35
CA ILE A 401 -18.70 3.22 18.32
C ILE A 401 -19.46 3.07 19.64
N ASP A 402 -19.49 1.86 20.19
CA ASP A 402 -20.25 1.59 21.42
C ASP A 402 -19.56 2.19 22.67
N ALA A 403 -18.24 2.28 22.64
CA ALA A 403 -17.44 2.75 23.77
C ALA A 403 -17.45 4.28 23.90
N VAL A 404 -17.50 4.75 25.15
CA VAL A 404 -17.31 6.17 25.50
C VAL A 404 -15.94 6.32 26.17
N GLY A 405 -15.15 7.29 25.71
CA GLY A 405 -13.84 7.64 26.26
C GLY A 405 -13.01 8.51 25.31
N PRO A 406 -12.00 9.21 25.84
CA PRO A 406 -11.07 9.98 25.01
C PRO A 406 -10.33 9.07 24.03
N ASP A 407 -10.08 9.57 22.82
CA ASP A 407 -9.32 8.89 21.75
C ASP A 407 -9.91 7.54 21.28
N ARG A 408 -11.11 7.19 21.73
CA ARG A 408 -11.87 5.99 21.34
C ARG A 408 -12.55 6.16 20.00
N ASP A 409 -11.72 6.38 18.98
CA ASP A 409 -12.14 6.65 17.61
C ASP A 409 -11.92 5.42 16.72
N ALA A 410 -12.50 5.46 15.53
CA ALA A 410 -12.22 4.52 14.45
C ALA A 410 -11.66 5.25 13.24
N MET A 411 -10.96 4.50 12.38
CA MET A 411 -10.61 4.95 11.04
C MET A 411 -11.11 3.97 10.00
N LEU A 412 -11.71 4.49 8.93
CA LEU A 412 -12.19 3.76 7.78
C LEU A 412 -11.25 4.03 6.61
N GLY A 413 -10.81 2.96 5.94
CA GLY A 413 -10.17 3.01 4.64
C GLY A 413 -11.11 2.49 3.57
N PHE A 414 -11.31 3.24 2.50
CA PHE A 414 -12.10 2.81 1.35
C PHE A 414 -11.16 2.48 0.20
N PHE A 415 -11.41 1.38 -0.49
CA PHE A 415 -10.56 0.94 -1.59
C PHE A 415 -11.34 0.39 -2.76
N ARG A 416 -10.67 0.34 -3.91
CA ARG A 416 -11.11 -0.39 -5.09
C ARG A 416 -10.02 -1.29 -5.61
N ASP A 417 -10.38 -2.46 -6.12
CA ASP A 417 -9.48 -3.24 -6.96
C ASP A 417 -9.53 -2.74 -8.41
N ASP A 418 -8.71 -3.39 -9.22
CA ASP A 418 -8.56 -3.17 -10.65
C ASP A 418 -9.89 -3.31 -11.42
N ASP A 419 -10.83 -4.12 -10.94
CA ASP A 419 -12.13 -4.39 -11.57
C ASP A 419 -13.23 -3.48 -11.00
N GLY A 420 -12.85 -2.55 -10.12
CA GLY A 420 -13.74 -1.57 -9.51
C GLY A 420 -14.57 -2.11 -8.36
N HIS A 421 -14.31 -3.34 -7.87
CA HIS A 421 -15.00 -3.83 -6.68
C HIS A 421 -14.59 -3.04 -5.45
N GLU A 422 -15.54 -2.85 -4.52
CA GLU A 422 -15.34 -2.00 -3.35
C GLU A 422 -14.90 -2.80 -2.12
N TYR A 423 -13.97 -2.20 -1.36
CA TYR A 423 -13.47 -2.75 -0.11
C TYR A 423 -13.51 -1.68 0.98
N LEU A 424 -13.63 -2.14 2.22
CA LEU A 424 -13.66 -1.34 3.42
C LEU A 424 -12.69 -1.92 4.43
N MET A 425 -11.76 -1.12 4.95
CA MET A 425 -11.00 -1.45 6.13
C MET A 425 -11.56 -0.68 7.32
N VAL A 426 -11.93 -1.38 8.38
CA VAL A 426 -12.36 -0.76 9.65
C VAL A 426 -11.25 -0.95 10.67
N THR A 427 -10.73 0.15 11.21
CA THR A 427 -9.58 0.14 12.13
C THR A 427 -9.97 0.76 13.46
N ASN A 428 -9.76 0.02 14.54
CA ASN A 428 -9.76 0.55 15.89
C ASN A 428 -8.44 1.30 16.11
N ILE A 429 -8.50 2.64 16.14
CA ILE A 429 -7.30 3.46 16.32
C ILE A 429 -7.05 3.83 17.80
N TRP A 430 -7.75 3.19 18.74
CA TRP A 430 -7.46 3.35 20.16
C TRP A 430 -6.28 2.45 20.56
N HIS A 431 -5.30 3.06 21.23
CA HIS A 431 -4.07 2.45 21.71
C HIS A 431 -3.55 3.27 22.88
N ASP A 432 -2.71 2.68 23.74
CA ASP A 432 -2.03 3.44 24.79
C ASP A 432 -0.76 2.78 25.34
N GLU A 433 -0.03 3.53 26.15
CA GLU A 433 1.16 3.07 26.86
C GLU A 433 0.84 1.87 27.76
N GLY A 434 1.64 0.82 27.63
CA GLY A 434 1.50 -0.41 28.42
C GLY A 434 0.27 -1.27 28.10
N MET A 435 -0.58 -0.88 27.14
CA MET A 435 -1.82 -1.60 26.83
C MET A 435 -1.66 -2.64 25.71
N THR A 436 -2.35 -3.77 25.86
CA THR A 436 -2.51 -4.76 24.80
C THR A 436 -3.62 -4.40 23.82
N GLY A 437 -3.62 -5.02 22.63
CA GLY A 437 -4.79 -4.93 21.75
C GLY A 437 -6.08 -5.38 22.46
N ALA A 438 -6.02 -6.35 23.38
CA ALA A 438 -7.20 -6.79 24.13
C ALA A 438 -7.73 -5.73 25.12
N ASP A 439 -6.82 -5.01 25.80
CA ASP A 439 -7.17 -3.93 26.74
C ASP A 439 -7.84 -2.75 26.03
N CYS A 440 -7.38 -2.47 24.81
CA CYS A 440 -7.88 -1.38 23.97
C CYS A 440 -9.01 -1.80 23.01
N ALA A 441 -9.68 -2.92 23.26
CA ALA A 441 -10.68 -3.43 22.33
C ALA A 441 -11.97 -2.60 22.32
N GLN A 442 -12.55 -2.44 21.13
CA GLN A 442 -13.78 -1.67 20.91
C GLN A 442 -14.78 -2.45 20.04
N THR A 443 -16.07 -2.14 20.23
CA THR A 443 -17.15 -2.65 19.38
C THR A 443 -17.69 -1.52 18.51
N PHE A 444 -17.84 -1.83 17.22
CA PHE A 444 -18.37 -0.96 16.18
C PHE A 444 -19.67 -1.57 15.66
N THR A 445 -20.63 -0.70 15.36
CA THR A 445 -21.83 -1.08 14.60
C THR A 445 -21.75 -0.41 13.24
N LEU A 446 -21.64 -1.22 12.20
CA LEU A 446 -21.66 -0.79 10.80
C LEU A 446 -23.07 -0.99 10.26
N ARG A 447 -23.62 0.01 9.59
CA ARG A 447 -24.90 -0.09 8.88
C ARG A 447 -24.66 0.04 7.38
N PHE A 448 -25.27 -0.86 6.63
CA PHE A 448 -25.17 -0.91 5.19
C PHE A 448 -26.52 -0.66 4.53
N ASP A 449 -26.48 -0.31 3.25
CA ASP A 449 -27.66 -0.33 2.38
C ASP A 449 -28.32 -1.72 2.46
N PRO A 450 -29.66 -1.83 2.56
CA PRO A 450 -30.36 -3.11 2.69
C PRO A 450 -30.05 -4.13 1.60
N LYS A 451 -29.53 -3.72 0.44
CA LYS A 451 -29.09 -4.63 -0.62
C LYS A 451 -27.81 -5.40 -0.28
N VAL A 452 -27.05 -4.97 0.74
CA VAL A 452 -25.88 -5.68 1.25
C VAL A 452 -26.33 -6.71 2.26
N THR A 453 -26.44 -7.96 1.81
CA THR A 453 -26.87 -9.10 2.66
C THR A 453 -25.69 -9.93 3.18
N SER A 454 -24.54 -9.81 2.53
CA SER A 454 -23.28 -10.50 2.88
C SER A 454 -22.08 -9.56 2.74
N LEU A 455 -21.04 -9.87 3.50
CA LEU A 455 -19.70 -9.30 3.38
C LEU A 455 -18.69 -10.43 3.44
N THR A 456 -17.54 -10.25 2.80
CA THR A 456 -16.41 -11.17 2.98
C THR A 456 -15.30 -10.47 3.73
N ARG A 457 -14.95 -10.97 4.91
CA ARG A 457 -13.78 -10.50 5.67
C ARG A 457 -12.55 -11.27 5.23
N LEU A 458 -11.44 -10.60 4.97
CA LEU A 458 -10.14 -11.26 4.93
C LEU A 458 -9.63 -11.43 6.36
N SER A 459 -9.56 -12.66 6.83
CA SER A 459 -9.11 -12.98 8.18
C SER A 459 -7.65 -12.58 8.37
N ARG A 460 -7.39 -11.59 9.22
CA ARG A 460 -6.01 -11.21 9.57
C ARG A 460 -5.27 -12.36 10.28
N GLU A 461 -5.98 -13.28 10.91
CA GLU A 461 -5.37 -14.39 11.67
C GLU A 461 -4.97 -15.56 10.76
N THR A 462 -5.78 -15.86 9.73
CA THR A 462 -5.56 -17.03 8.87
C THR A 462 -5.14 -16.69 7.44
N GLY A 463 -5.28 -15.43 7.02
CA GLY A 463 -5.09 -15.01 5.63
C GLY A 463 -6.16 -15.52 4.67
N ARG A 464 -7.28 -16.05 5.17
CA ARG A 464 -8.36 -16.64 4.35
C ARG A 464 -9.62 -15.79 4.37
N PRO A 465 -10.41 -15.78 3.28
CA PRO A 465 -11.72 -15.16 3.26
C PRO A 465 -12.71 -15.85 4.20
N GLU A 466 -13.51 -15.07 4.90
CA GLU A 466 -14.57 -15.49 5.83
C GLU A 466 -15.87 -14.76 5.47
N ALA A 467 -16.91 -15.50 5.11
CA ALA A 467 -18.22 -14.92 4.84
C ALA A 467 -18.90 -14.47 6.14
N LEU A 468 -19.42 -13.26 6.15
CA LEU A 468 -20.17 -12.66 7.24
C LEU A 468 -21.58 -12.32 6.75
N VAL A 469 -22.59 -12.76 7.51
CA VAL A 469 -23.99 -12.42 7.27
C VAL A 469 -24.26 -11.03 7.82
N VAL A 470 -24.90 -10.17 7.03
CA VAL A 470 -25.32 -8.84 7.44
C VAL A 470 -26.82 -8.85 7.69
N GLU A 471 -27.21 -9.21 8.92
CA GLU A 471 -28.62 -9.30 9.31
C GLU A 471 -29.25 -7.90 9.42
N GLY A 472 -30.30 -7.65 8.65
CA GLY A 472 -31.01 -6.36 8.67
C GLY A 472 -30.14 -5.16 8.27
N GLY A 473 -29.09 -5.38 7.46
CA GLY A 473 -28.16 -4.33 7.07
C GLY A 473 -27.19 -3.91 8.18
N VAL A 474 -27.04 -4.70 9.25
CA VAL A 474 -26.19 -4.35 10.40
C VAL A 474 -25.11 -5.41 10.62
N LEU A 475 -23.86 -4.96 10.76
CA LEU A 475 -22.74 -5.78 11.21
C LEU A 475 -22.18 -5.21 12.53
N LYS A 476 -22.15 -6.05 13.56
CA LYS A 476 -21.41 -5.74 14.80
C LYS A 476 -20.01 -6.33 14.71
N LEU A 477 -19.01 -5.49 14.91
CA LEU A 477 -17.61 -5.84 14.77
C LEU A 477 -16.86 -5.48 16.05
N ARG A 478 -16.16 -6.43 16.66
CA ARG A 478 -15.28 -6.17 17.81
C ARG A 478 -13.83 -6.30 17.39
N LEU A 479 -13.05 -5.23 17.50
CA LEU A 479 -11.63 -5.21 17.12
C LEU A 479 -10.72 -4.94 18.32
N PRO A 480 -9.56 -5.62 18.42
CA PRO A 480 -8.50 -5.22 19.33
C PRO A 480 -8.02 -3.79 19.05
N GLY A 481 -7.45 -3.13 20.05
CA GLY A 481 -6.80 -1.83 19.91
C GLY A 481 -5.70 -1.82 18.86
N GLY A 482 -5.59 -0.69 18.18
CA GLY A 482 -4.66 -0.49 17.08
C GLY A 482 -4.84 -1.45 15.89
N THR A 483 -5.90 -2.25 15.82
CA THR A 483 -6.05 -3.32 14.81
C THR A 483 -7.18 -3.01 13.84
N GLY A 484 -7.11 -3.52 12.62
CA GLY A 484 -8.16 -3.39 11.62
C GLY A 484 -8.46 -4.68 10.87
N ASP A 485 -9.69 -4.80 10.40
CA ASP A 485 -10.17 -5.88 9.52
C ASP A 485 -10.48 -5.32 8.13
N LEU A 486 -10.16 -6.07 7.08
CA LEU A 486 -10.44 -5.74 5.68
C LEU A 486 -11.67 -6.54 5.21
N PHE A 487 -12.63 -5.83 4.64
CA PHE A 487 -13.88 -6.38 4.11
C PHE A 487 -13.98 -6.09 2.62
N LYS A 488 -14.52 -7.05 1.88
CA LYS A 488 -15.00 -6.88 0.52
C LYS A 488 -16.51 -6.72 0.53
N LEU A 489 -17.01 -5.75 -0.23
CA LEU A 489 -18.43 -5.56 -0.46
C LEU A 489 -18.85 -6.40 -1.68
N GLY A 490 -19.70 -7.42 -1.46
CA GLY A 490 -20.10 -8.39 -2.49
C GLY A 490 -19.31 -9.71 -2.48
N ASP A 491 -19.53 -10.54 -3.50
CA ASP A 491 -19.17 -11.98 -3.48
C ASP A 491 -17.95 -12.36 -4.35
N ALA A 492 -17.30 -11.41 -5.03
CA ALA A 492 -16.10 -11.72 -5.81
C ALA A 492 -14.93 -12.17 -4.89
N PRO A 493 -13.90 -12.86 -5.42
CA PRO A 493 -12.71 -13.21 -4.65
C PRO A 493 -11.91 -11.96 -4.26
N PHE A 494 -11.05 -12.10 -3.25
CA PHE A 494 -10.03 -11.11 -2.94
C PHE A 494 -8.88 -11.23 -3.96
N PRO A 495 -8.40 -10.12 -4.54
CA PRO A 495 -7.25 -10.15 -5.43
C PRO A 495 -6.02 -10.66 -4.67
N GLY A 496 -5.15 -11.36 -5.37
CA GLY A 496 -3.91 -11.89 -4.78
C GLY A 496 -4.07 -13.13 -3.91
N LEU A 497 -5.28 -13.67 -3.77
CA LEU A 497 -5.54 -14.93 -3.04
C LEU A 497 -5.81 -16.13 -3.96
N ASP A 498 -5.80 -15.96 -5.29
CA ASP A 498 -6.09 -17.04 -6.23
C ASP A 498 -4.88 -17.99 -6.43
N GLU A 499 -5.20 -19.29 -6.29
CA GLU A 499 -4.40 -20.53 -6.39
C GLU A 499 -3.26 -20.77 -5.36
N GLN A 500 -3.63 -20.93 -4.09
CA GLN A 500 -3.14 -22.09 -3.31
C GLN A 500 -4.09 -23.29 -3.49
N SER A 501 -4.38 -23.68 -4.72
CA SER A 501 -5.03 -24.96 -5.03
C SER A 501 -4.03 -25.86 -5.75
N THR A 502 -3.71 -26.97 -5.07
CA THR A 502 -3.10 -28.21 -5.56
C THR A 502 -1.65 -28.16 -6.08
N ASP A 503 -0.78 -28.86 -5.35
CA ASP A 503 0.62 -29.21 -5.62
C ASP A 503 1.70 -28.12 -5.42
N ARG A 504 2.21 -28.05 -4.19
CA ARG A 504 3.65 -27.94 -3.91
C ARG A 504 4.05 -28.83 -2.75
#